data_AF-A0A820GMN2-F1
#
_entry.id   AF-A0A820GMN2-F1
#
_cell.length_a   1.000
_cell.length_b   1.000
_cell.length_c   1.000
_cell.angle_alpha   90.00
_cell.angle_beta   90.00
_cell.angle_gamma   90.00
#
_symmetry.space_group_name_H-M   'P 1'
#
loop_
_entity.id
_entity.type
_entity.pdbx_description
1 polymer ?
#
loop_
_entity_poly.entity_id
_entity_poly.type
_entity_poly.pdbx_seq_one_letter_code
_entity_poly.pdbx_strand_id
1 'polypeptide(L)'
;HALEYMSLIEQKFQEKRFYQRLFPSMWFNQRELTLPEGCNYAYTMFNDAHKLHAIEIYLQCFQQTLENNALLELFCHFVQEPCFDQLRTKEQLGYVVSSGTRRSRGGVQGFEVI
;
A
#
# COMPACT_ATOMS: atom_id res chain seq x y z
N HIS A 1 0.96 25.79 25.06
CA HIS A 1 -0.16 25.27 24.25
C HIS A 1 -0.06 23.78 23.91
N ALA A 2 0.77 23.31 22.95
CA ALA A 2 0.76 21.88 22.55
C ALA A 2 1.10 20.90 23.68
N LEU A 3 2.10 21.24 24.51
CA LEU A 3 2.48 20.42 25.68
C LEU A 3 1.38 20.38 26.75
N GLU A 4 0.67 21.48 26.96
CA GLU A 4 -0.44 21.56 27.92
C GLU A 4 -1.59 20.63 27.49
N TYR A 5 -1.88 20.56 26.19
CA TYR A 5 -2.89 19.63 25.65
C TYR A 5 -2.47 18.16 25.83
N MET A 6 -1.21 17.82 25.56
CA MET A 6 -0.72 16.45 25.77
C MET A 6 -0.82 16.05 27.25
N SER A 7 -0.40 16.93 28.17
CA SER A 7 -0.51 16.69 29.60
C SER A 7 -1.97 16.50 30.06
N LEU A 8 -2.90 17.31 29.53
CA LEU A 8 -4.33 17.16 29.83
C LEU A 8 -4.89 15.82 29.35
N ILE A 9 -4.48 15.36 28.17
CA ILE A 9 -4.90 14.07 27.61
C ILE A 9 -4.34 12.93 28.46
N GLU A 10 -3.04 12.96 28.77
CA GLU A 10 -2.40 11.95 29.61
C GLU A 10 -3.07 11.85 30.98
N GLN A 11 -3.38 12.98 31.61
CA GLN A 11 -4.07 13.03 32.90
C GLN A 11 -5.44 12.33 32.83
N LYS A 12 -6.27 12.65 31.83
CA LYS A 12 -7.59 12.02 31.64
C LYS A 12 -7.51 10.50 31.41
N PHE A 13 -6.44 10.03 30.79
CA PHE A 13 -6.21 8.59 30.62
C PHE A 13 -5.76 7.93 31.92
N GLN A 14 -4.89 8.57 32.70
CA GLN A 14 -4.41 8.06 34.00
C GLN A 14 -5.52 7.97 35.06
N GLU A 15 -6.54 8.83 34.99
CA GLU A 15 -7.73 8.76 35.86
C GLU A 15 -8.54 7.46 35.66
N LYS A 16 -8.33 6.72 34.56
CA LYS A 16 -8.99 5.44 34.30
C LYS A 16 -8.22 4.29 34.98
N ARG A 17 -8.96 3.46 35.74
CA ARG A 17 -8.47 2.39 36.62
C ARG A 17 -7.57 1.30 35.99
N PHE A 18 -7.40 1.28 34.66
CA PHE A 18 -6.63 0.28 33.92
C PHE A 18 -5.69 0.87 32.87
N TYR A 19 -5.37 2.17 32.96
CA TYR A 19 -4.42 2.77 32.03
C TYR A 19 -2.98 2.34 32.38
N GLN A 20 -2.36 1.60 31.48
CA GLN A 20 -0.95 1.24 31.54
C GLN A 20 -0.30 1.52 30.19
N ARG A 21 0.92 2.08 30.22
CA ARG A 21 1.71 2.27 29.00
C ARG A 21 2.05 0.91 28.40
N LEU A 22 1.91 0.78 27.09
CA LEU A 22 2.34 -0.41 26.36
C LEU A 22 3.86 -0.59 26.49
N PHE A 23 4.29 -1.83 26.68
CA PHE A 23 5.71 -2.16 26.65
C PHE A 23 6.31 -1.90 25.26
N PRO A 24 7.58 -1.49 25.14
CA PRO A 24 8.26 -1.33 23.85
C PRO A 24 8.07 -2.51 22.88
N SER A 25 8.01 -3.74 23.39
CA SER A 25 7.79 -4.96 22.60
C SER A 25 6.37 -5.14 22.06
N MET A 26 5.37 -4.44 22.61
CA MET A 26 3.99 -4.47 22.13
C MET A 26 3.77 -3.53 20.93
N TRP A 27 4.76 -2.70 20.60
CA TRP A 27 4.74 -1.83 19.42
C TRP A 27 5.35 -2.58 18.23
N PHE A 28 4.61 -3.52 17.66
CA PHE A 28 5.02 -4.19 16.43
C PHE A 28 4.37 -3.53 15.21
N ASN A 29 5.15 -3.34 14.15
CA ASN A 29 4.64 -2.93 12.86
C ASN A 29 4.27 -4.16 12.02
N GLN A 30 3.26 -4.01 11.16
CA GLN A 30 2.98 -5.00 10.14
C GLN A 30 4.20 -5.16 9.22
N ARG A 31 4.44 -6.39 8.77
CA ARG A 31 5.50 -6.70 7.80
C ARG A 31 4.85 -7.19 6.52
N GLU A 32 5.51 -6.94 5.40
CA GLU A 32 5.10 -7.47 4.12
C GLU A 32 5.94 -8.68 3.74
N LEU A 33 5.34 -9.60 2.98
CA LEU A 33 6.03 -10.76 2.44
C LEU A 33 7.05 -10.29 1.39
N THR A 34 8.29 -10.77 1.51
CA THR A 34 9.30 -10.59 0.46
C THR A 34 9.13 -11.67 -0.60
N LEU A 35 8.80 -11.25 -1.81
CA LEU A 35 8.67 -12.12 -2.97
C LEU A 35 10.07 -12.53 -3.46
N PRO A 36 10.32 -13.84 -3.69
CA PRO A 36 11.59 -14.29 -4.26
C PRO A 36 11.82 -13.72 -5.66
N GLU A 37 13.09 -13.55 -6.03
CA GLU A 37 13.46 -13.11 -7.38
C GLU A 37 12.96 -14.11 -8.44
N GLY A 38 12.40 -13.58 -9.54
CA GLY A 38 11.86 -14.39 -10.63
C GLY A 38 10.57 -15.15 -10.31
N CYS A 39 9.93 -14.91 -9.15
CA CYS A 39 8.68 -15.57 -8.82
C CYS A 39 7.49 -15.02 -9.62
N ASN A 40 6.46 -15.86 -9.76
CA ASN A 40 5.16 -15.49 -10.31
C ASN A 40 4.07 -16.25 -9.55
N TYR A 41 3.28 -15.53 -8.76
CA TYR A 41 2.17 -16.11 -8.01
C TYR A 41 0.84 -15.55 -8.55
N ALA A 42 -0.12 -16.45 -8.74
CA ALA A 42 -1.48 -16.08 -9.12
C ALA A 42 -2.43 -16.54 -8.02
N TYR A 43 -3.30 -15.64 -7.58
CA TYR A 43 -4.41 -15.92 -6.69
C TYR A 43 -5.70 -15.53 -7.38
N THR A 44 -6.66 -16.44 -7.43
CA THR A 44 -7.93 -16.24 -8.13
C THR A 44 -9.08 -16.52 -7.17
N MET A 45 -10.04 -15.60 -7.15
CA MET A 45 -11.27 -15.72 -6.36
C MET A 45 -12.49 -15.40 -7.23
N PHE A 46 -13.62 -16.00 -6.86
CA PHE A 46 -14.90 -15.74 -7.52
C PHE A 46 -15.71 -14.72 -6.72
N ASN A 47 -16.30 -13.76 -7.44
CA ASN A 47 -17.22 -12.79 -6.87
C ASN A 47 -18.64 -13.18 -7.25
N ASP A 48 -19.43 -13.66 -6.28
CA ASP A 48 -20.82 -14.05 -6.53
C ASP A 48 -21.77 -12.85 -6.69
N ALA A 49 -21.35 -11.65 -6.26
CA ALA A 49 -22.19 -10.46 -6.28
C ALA A 49 -22.15 -9.73 -7.63
N HIS A 50 -21.04 -9.81 -8.37
CA HIS A 50 -20.86 -9.12 -9.65
C HIS A 50 -20.28 -10.06 -10.71
N LYS A 51 -20.91 -10.09 -11.89
CA LYS A 51 -20.45 -10.87 -13.06
C LYS A 51 -19.19 -10.30 -13.72
N LEU A 52 -18.69 -9.15 -13.27
CA LEU A 52 -17.51 -8.52 -13.83
C LEU A 52 -16.24 -9.17 -13.27
N HIS A 53 -15.24 -9.31 -14.12
CA HIS A 53 -13.91 -9.75 -13.73
C HIS A 53 -13.03 -8.54 -13.42
N ALA A 54 -12.11 -8.70 -12.48
CA ALA A 54 -11.10 -7.72 -12.14
C ALA A 54 -9.77 -8.44 -11.91
N ILE A 55 -8.67 -7.75 -12.18
CA ILE A 55 -7.32 -8.24 -11.95
C ILE A 55 -6.53 -7.14 -11.25
N GLU A 56 -5.66 -7.53 -10.34
CA GLU A 56 -4.64 -6.67 -9.74
C GLU A 56 -3.30 -7.33 -10.01
N ILE A 57 -2.41 -6.62 -10.69
CA ILE A 57 -1.03 -7.06 -10.92
C ILE A 57 -0.14 -6.25 -10.00
N TYR A 58 0.52 -6.94 -9.06
CA TYR A 58 1.47 -6.32 -8.15
C TYR A 58 2.90 -6.78 -8.47
N LEU A 59 3.73 -5.83 -8.88
CA LEU A 59 5.16 -6.01 -9.07
C LEU A 59 5.90 -5.42 -7.87
N GLN A 60 6.26 -6.28 -6.91
CA GLN A 60 7.03 -5.85 -5.74
C GLN A 60 8.40 -5.33 -6.17
N CYS A 61 8.77 -4.16 -5.67
CA CYS A 61 10.06 -3.54 -5.91
C CYS A 61 10.88 -3.56 -4.62
N PHE A 62 11.41 -2.41 -4.21
CA PHE A 62 12.35 -2.28 -3.10
C PHE A 62 11.68 -1.81 -1.81
N GLN A 63 12.44 -1.81 -0.72
CA GLN A 63 12.05 -1.06 0.48
C GLN A 63 12.05 0.44 0.21
N GLN A 64 11.23 1.16 0.96
CA GLN A 64 11.10 2.61 0.88
C GLN A 64 12.37 3.29 1.40
N THR A 65 13.09 3.89 0.47
CA THR A 65 14.22 4.79 0.71
C THR A 65 14.02 6.02 -0.17
N LEU A 66 14.69 7.13 0.11
CA LEU A 66 14.56 8.34 -0.73
C LEU A 66 14.81 8.04 -2.22
N GLU A 67 15.89 7.30 -2.50
CA GLU A 67 16.28 6.91 -3.86
C GLU A 67 15.26 5.96 -4.50
N ASN A 68 14.89 4.87 -3.81
CA ASN A 68 13.94 3.90 -4.36
C ASN A 68 12.55 4.51 -4.58
N ASN A 69 12.13 5.43 -3.71
CA ASN A 69 10.87 6.15 -3.86
C ASN A 69 10.90 7.01 -5.12
N ALA A 70 11.97 7.81 -5.31
CA ALA A 70 12.10 8.66 -6.49
C ALA A 70 12.15 7.84 -7.79
N LEU A 71 12.88 6.73 -7.79
CA LEU A 71 12.96 5.83 -8.95
C LEU A 71 11.59 5.24 -9.30
N LEU A 72 10.87 4.71 -8.32
CA LEU A 72 9.56 4.11 -8.54
C LEU A 72 8.52 5.16 -8.95
N GLU A 73 8.49 6.33 -8.32
CA GLU A 73 7.59 7.43 -8.69
C GLU A 73 7.87 7.93 -10.11
N LEU A 74 9.14 8.10 -10.47
CA LEU A 74 9.53 8.52 -11.82
C LEU A 74 9.10 7.48 -12.86
N PHE A 75 9.36 6.21 -12.60
CA PHE A 75 8.89 5.12 -13.46
C PHE A 75 7.37 5.16 -13.64
N CYS A 76 6.61 5.26 -12.54
CA CYS A 76 5.16 5.34 -12.58
C CYS A 76 4.68 6.53 -13.42
N HIS A 77 5.31 7.69 -13.27
CA HIS A 77 4.98 8.87 -14.04
C HIS A 77 5.15 8.66 -15.55
N PHE A 78 6.23 7.99 -15.97
CA PHE A 78 6.47 7.67 -17.38
C PHE A 78 5.44 6.70 -17.96
N VAL A 79 5.02 5.69 -17.19
CA VAL A 79 4.15 4.63 -17.71
C VAL A 79 2.66 4.91 -17.54
N GLN A 80 2.27 5.90 -16.71
CA GLN A 80 0.87 6.13 -16.38
C GLN A 80 -0.03 6.42 -17.59
N GLU A 81 0.37 7.37 -18.44
CA GLU A 81 -0.39 7.73 -19.65
C GLU A 81 -0.40 6.59 -20.68
N PRO A 82 0.76 6.00 -21.08
CA PRO A 82 0.75 4.94 -22.08
C PRO A 82 0.06 3.66 -21.57
N CYS A 83 0.12 3.36 -20.27
CA CYS A 83 -0.61 2.23 -19.69
C CYS A 83 -2.13 2.45 -19.79
N PHE A 84 -2.59 3.67 -19.49
CA PHE A 84 -4.01 4.00 -19.63
C PHE A 84 -4.43 3.96 -21.11
N ASP A 85 -3.71 4.61 -22.01
CA ASP A 85 -4.03 4.61 -23.44
C ASP A 85 -4.06 3.19 -24.02
N GLN A 86 -3.07 2.36 -23.67
CA GLN A 86 -2.98 1.00 -24.17
C GLN A 86 -4.15 0.14 -23.67
N LEU A 87 -4.37 0.06 -22.36
CA LEU A 87 -5.35 -0.87 -21.79
C LEU A 87 -6.79 -0.35 -21.92
N ARG A 88 -7.01 0.98 -21.77
CA ARG A 88 -8.34 1.60 -21.75
C ARG A 88 -8.82 2.07 -23.11
N THR A 89 -7.96 2.72 -23.89
CA THR A 89 -8.35 3.37 -25.15
C THR A 89 -8.22 2.41 -26.33
N LYS A 90 -7.08 1.73 -26.46
CA LYS A 90 -6.76 0.85 -27.59
C LYS A 90 -7.34 -0.55 -27.42
N GLU A 91 -7.03 -1.23 -26.33
CA GLU A 91 -7.44 -2.63 -26.10
C GLU A 91 -8.84 -2.76 -25.50
N GLN A 92 -9.36 -1.68 -24.90
CA GLN A 92 -10.71 -1.60 -24.32
C GLN A 92 -11.01 -2.70 -23.28
N LEU A 93 -10.03 -3.04 -22.44
CA LEU A 93 -10.13 -4.16 -21.49
C LEU A 93 -11.17 -3.95 -20.38
N GLY A 94 -11.47 -2.69 -20.04
CA GLY A 94 -12.41 -2.35 -19.00
C GLY A 94 -12.59 -0.85 -18.85
N TYR A 95 -13.61 -0.43 -18.10
CA TYR A 95 -13.82 0.99 -17.80
C TYR A 95 -12.83 1.50 -16.75
N VAL A 96 -12.60 0.69 -15.71
CA VAL A 96 -11.67 0.97 -14.63
C VAL A 96 -10.31 0.41 -15.04
N VAL A 97 -9.37 1.32 -15.30
CA VAL A 97 -7.96 1.01 -15.56
C VAL A 97 -7.15 2.06 -14.80
N SER A 98 -6.16 1.61 -14.04
CA SER A 98 -5.24 2.47 -13.30
C SER A 98 -3.90 1.78 -13.10
N SER A 99 -2.84 2.57 -13.07
CA SER A 99 -1.49 2.09 -12.78
C SER A 99 -0.77 3.07 -11.88
N GLY A 100 0.05 2.58 -10.95
CA GLY A 100 0.80 3.48 -10.07
C GLY A 100 1.57 2.77 -8.96
N THR A 101 1.97 3.56 -7.96
CA THR A 101 2.73 3.06 -6.82
C THR A 101 1.81 2.45 -5.75
N ARG A 102 2.11 1.22 -5.33
CA ARG A 102 1.53 0.61 -4.13
C ARG A 102 2.51 0.73 -2.97
N ARG A 103 2.08 1.32 -1.86
CA ARG A 103 2.89 1.51 -0.63
C ARG A 103 2.26 0.79 0.54
N SER A 104 3.07 0.00 1.22
CA SER A 104 2.65 -0.75 2.40
C SER A 104 3.21 -0.16 3.68
N ARG A 105 2.47 -0.36 4.78
CA ARG A 105 2.90 0.00 6.14
C ARG A 105 4.13 -0.80 6.59
N GLY A 106 4.41 -1.93 5.96
CA GLY A 106 5.63 -2.72 6.18
C GLY A 106 6.91 -2.13 5.58
N GLY A 107 6.82 -0.95 4.93
CA GLY A 107 7.98 -0.25 4.37
C GLY A 107 8.43 -0.78 3.01
N VAL A 108 7.67 -1.67 2.38
CA VAL A 108 7.89 -2.13 1.01
C VAL A 108 6.97 -1.37 0.05
N GLN A 109 7.38 -1.27 -1.21
CA GLN A 109 6.62 -0.64 -2.28
C GLN A 109 6.72 -1.45 -3.57
N GLY A 110 5.83 -1.18 -4.51
CA GLY A 110 5.88 -1.77 -5.84
C GLY A 110 5.02 -1.03 -6.84
N PHE A 111 5.05 -1.49 -8.07
CA PHE A 111 4.17 -1.02 -9.13
C PHE A 111 2.91 -1.88 -9.17
N GLU A 112 1.76 -1.25 -9.38
CA GLU A 112 0.47 -1.89 -9.44
C GLU A 112 -0.28 -1.49 -10.71
N VAL A 113 -0.97 -2.45 -11.31
CA VAL A 113 -1.92 -2.24 -12.41
C VAL A 113 -3.25 -2.91 -12.07
N ILE A 114 -4.33 -2.14 -12.17
CA ILE A 114 -5.72 -2.57 -11.99
C ILE A 114 -6.49 -2.24 -13.27
#